data_AF-A0A5B0P543-F1
#
_entry.id   AF-A0A5B0P543-F1
#
_cell.length_a   1.000
_cell.length_b   1.000
_cell.length_c   1.000
_cell.angle_alpha   90.00
_cell.angle_beta   90.00
_cell.angle_gamma   90.00
#
_symmetry.space_group_name_H-M   'P 1'
#
loop_
_entity.id
_entity.type
_entity.pdbx_description
1 polymer ?
#
loop_
_entity_poly.entity_id
_entity_poly.type
_entity_poly.pdbx_seq_one_letter_code
_entity_poly.pdbx_strand_id
1 'polypeptide(L)'
;MLSNPTQQQPTINPFLKTQRTITRTPTHERVAKTSRITEMNSAPNHQQQQQQQDETNNINNPYNETPSTEPFNIDPDLFRVLAKNQAIIARSPPRFILFPPSSDHSTKQQQEEEEERSLIHIISRTQLDRLGRLADSEQLYFNEFSRIIKLKYDSSCLYLQQRLNFPLHLENKLNKDGGRGQPAFFCADGRLQDRRDYRVIRNEWPYAIPRDYQHIVVWSRLPLLDPSQARTSAELKQAHHQGLSGFENLSPELVDRLTQAGLNPDLKLTPFPAQIIHHHPGVRGGERAGLDAQIRAFIRTRWPYSRGFSDLLWFLNPVHLQSCPQLPHFHVFVKKTT
;
A
#
# COMPACT_ATOMS: atom_id res chain seq x y z
N MET A 1 -67.30 -3.05 -12.36
CA MET A 1 -66.93 -1.85 -11.57
C MET A 1 -65.42 -1.90 -11.38
N LEU A 2 -64.57 -1.50 -12.33
CA LEU A 2 -64.32 -0.16 -12.90
C LEU A 2 -64.23 0.94 -11.83
N SER A 3 -63.01 1.29 -11.39
CA SER A 3 -62.33 2.58 -11.69
C SER A 3 -61.27 2.96 -10.64
N ASN A 4 -60.12 3.45 -11.15
CA ASN A 4 -59.00 4.13 -10.45
C ASN A 4 -59.44 5.39 -9.66
N PRO A 5 -58.56 5.91 -8.78
CA PRO A 5 -57.90 7.19 -9.12
C PRO A 5 -56.39 7.20 -8.73
N THR A 6 -55.45 7.53 -9.62
CA THR A 6 -54.98 8.84 -10.13
C THR A 6 -53.65 9.25 -9.49
N GLN A 7 -52.60 9.21 -10.31
CA GLN A 7 -51.26 9.72 -10.07
C GLN A 7 -51.26 11.26 -9.95
N GLN A 8 -50.41 11.81 -9.08
CA GLN A 8 -49.95 13.20 -9.16
C GLN A 8 -48.42 13.25 -9.13
N GLN A 9 -47.84 13.73 -10.23
CA GLN A 9 -46.44 14.14 -10.37
C GLN A 9 -46.25 15.54 -9.74
N PRO A 10 -45.07 15.85 -9.18
CA PRO A 10 -44.67 17.23 -8.97
C PRO A 10 -44.01 17.81 -10.23
N THR A 11 -44.49 19.00 -10.57
CA THR A 11 -44.10 19.85 -11.69
C THR A 11 -42.75 20.53 -11.48
N ILE A 12 -41.96 20.54 -12.55
CA ILE A 12 -40.76 21.36 -12.73
C ILE A 12 -41.21 22.78 -13.08
N ASN A 13 -40.68 23.79 -12.38
CA ASN A 13 -40.78 25.19 -12.82
C ASN A 13 -39.36 25.80 -12.96
N PRO A 14 -39.07 26.47 -14.09
CA PRO A 14 -37.76 27.04 -14.39
C PRO A 14 -37.66 28.49 -13.90
N PHE A 15 -36.53 28.86 -13.28
CA PHE A 15 -36.18 30.26 -13.03
C PHE A 15 -34.91 30.63 -13.80
N LEU A 16 -35.12 31.33 -14.91
CA LEU A 16 -34.16 32.23 -15.53
C LEU A 16 -34.17 33.56 -14.77
N LYS A 17 -33.00 34.10 -14.41
CA LYS A 17 -32.56 35.45 -14.83
C LYS A 17 -31.23 35.88 -14.17
N THR A 18 -30.26 36.13 -15.06
CA THR A 18 -29.36 37.30 -15.13
C THR A 18 -28.40 37.60 -13.97
N GLN A 19 -27.09 37.65 -14.26
CA GLN A 19 -26.35 38.93 -14.35
C GLN A 19 -24.85 38.79 -14.69
N ARG A 20 -24.45 39.63 -15.66
CA ARG A 20 -23.26 40.49 -15.71
C ARG A 20 -21.86 39.86 -15.89
N THR A 21 -21.48 39.87 -17.16
CA THR A 21 -20.15 40.14 -17.71
C THR A 21 -19.47 41.32 -16.99
N ILE A 22 -18.26 41.11 -16.48
CA ILE A 22 -17.27 42.17 -16.24
C ILE A 22 -15.95 41.74 -16.86
N THR A 23 -15.59 42.45 -17.91
CA THR A 23 -14.33 42.45 -18.63
C THR A 23 -13.29 43.25 -17.83
N ARG A 24 -12.08 42.70 -17.62
CA ARG A 24 -10.90 43.50 -17.25
C ARG A 24 -9.65 42.98 -17.97
N THR A 25 -9.17 43.79 -18.90
CA THR A 25 -7.87 43.73 -19.58
C THR A 25 -6.85 44.65 -18.88
N PRO A 26 -5.55 44.54 -19.23
CA PRO A 26 -4.43 44.58 -18.29
C PRO A 26 -3.82 45.97 -18.14
N THR A 27 -3.07 46.18 -17.07
CA THR A 27 -2.27 47.41 -16.89
C THR A 27 -0.80 47.05 -16.69
N HIS A 28 0.01 47.60 -17.59
CA HIS A 28 1.45 47.72 -17.57
C HIS A 28 1.95 48.40 -16.28
N GLU A 29 3.08 47.95 -15.75
CA GLU A 29 4.02 48.86 -15.10
C GLU A 29 5.48 48.48 -15.40
N ARG A 30 6.25 49.53 -15.71
CA ARG A 30 7.63 49.58 -16.24
C ARG A 30 8.65 49.12 -15.19
N VAL A 31 9.60 48.27 -15.57
CA VAL A 31 11.01 48.62 -15.90
C VAL A 31 11.71 49.51 -14.87
N ALA A 32 12.50 48.87 -14.00
CA ALA A 32 13.72 49.45 -13.46
C ALA A 32 14.91 48.59 -13.93
N LYS A 33 15.81 49.21 -14.70
CA LYS A 33 17.11 48.65 -15.09
C LYS A 33 18.10 48.87 -13.95
N THR A 34 18.72 47.79 -13.48
CA THR A 34 20.03 47.90 -12.81
C THR A 34 20.96 46.82 -13.37
N SER A 35 22.08 47.27 -13.90
CA SER A 35 23.08 46.46 -14.59
C SER A 35 24.00 45.72 -13.61
N ARG A 36 24.18 44.43 -13.88
CA ARG A 36 25.32 43.52 -13.64
C ARG A 36 26.40 43.93 -12.62
N ILE A 37 26.55 43.08 -11.60
CA ILE A 37 27.86 42.54 -11.22
C ILE A 37 27.74 41.01 -11.35
N THR A 38 28.57 40.44 -12.21
CA THR A 38 28.64 39.01 -12.49
C THR A 38 29.55 38.36 -11.44
N GLU A 39 28.98 37.76 -10.40
CA GLU A 39 29.70 36.78 -9.59
C GLU A 39 29.42 35.39 -10.16
N MET A 40 30.44 34.83 -10.82
CA MET A 40 30.48 33.42 -11.19
C MET A 40 30.66 32.60 -9.90
N ASN A 41 29.55 32.19 -9.29
CA ASN A 41 29.55 31.09 -8.34
C ASN A 41 29.02 29.85 -9.03
N SER A 42 29.92 28.86 -9.12
CA SER A 42 29.74 27.51 -9.64
C SER A 42 28.38 26.94 -9.24
N ALA A 43 27.58 26.54 -10.23
CA ALA A 43 26.34 25.83 -10.00
C ALA A 43 26.61 24.58 -9.12
N PRO A 44 25.88 24.38 -8.02
CA PRO A 44 26.04 23.18 -7.22
C PRO A 44 25.72 21.96 -8.07
N ASN A 45 26.62 20.99 -8.03
CA ASN A 45 26.54 19.77 -8.81
C ASN A 45 25.19 19.08 -8.54
N HIS A 46 24.34 18.91 -9.56
CA HIS A 46 22.99 18.35 -9.42
C HIS A 46 22.98 17.00 -8.67
N GLN A 47 24.06 16.23 -8.76
CA GLN A 47 24.25 14.97 -8.03
C GLN A 47 24.40 15.14 -6.51
N GLN A 48 25.05 16.21 -6.03
CA GLN A 48 25.19 16.47 -4.59
C GLN A 48 23.89 16.99 -3.97
N GLN A 49 23.11 17.78 -4.71
CA GLN A 49 21.77 18.20 -4.26
C GLN A 49 20.79 17.02 -4.23
N GLN A 50 20.88 16.09 -5.17
CA GLN A 50 20.08 14.85 -5.16
C GLN A 50 20.47 13.93 -4.00
N GLN A 51 21.76 13.74 -3.73
CA GLN A 51 22.23 12.94 -2.59
C GLN A 51 21.80 13.54 -1.24
N GLN A 52 21.93 14.87 -1.06
CA GLN A 52 21.48 15.54 0.17
C GLN A 52 19.94 15.53 0.33
N GLN A 53 19.17 15.68 -0.76
CA GLN A 53 17.71 15.52 -0.72
C GLN A 53 17.29 14.07 -0.43
N ASP A 54 17.98 13.09 -0.99
CA ASP A 54 17.71 11.67 -0.72
C ASP A 54 18.05 11.30 0.72
N GLU A 55 19.14 11.82 1.28
CA GLU A 55 19.53 11.60 2.68
C GLU A 55 18.54 12.26 3.66
N THR A 56 18.15 13.51 3.43
CA THR A 56 17.18 14.23 4.28
C THR A 56 15.77 13.65 4.19
N ASN A 57 15.34 13.22 2.99
CA ASN A 57 14.08 12.49 2.83
C ASN A 57 14.13 11.11 3.50
N ASN A 58 15.28 10.42 3.51
CA ASN A 58 15.44 9.11 4.16
C ASN A 58 15.44 9.20 5.70
N ILE A 59 15.91 10.31 6.29
CA ILE A 59 15.84 10.54 7.75
C ILE A 59 14.38 10.68 8.23
N ASN A 60 13.55 11.42 7.49
CA ASN A 60 12.16 11.69 7.89
C ASN A 60 11.14 10.65 7.35
N ASN A 61 11.58 9.72 6.51
CA ASN A 61 10.74 8.70 5.90
C ASN A 61 11.46 7.34 5.86
N PRO A 62 11.75 6.74 7.03
CA PRO A 62 12.62 5.57 7.11
C PRO A 62 12.03 4.35 6.37
N TYR A 63 10.71 4.27 6.21
CA TYR A 63 10.04 3.15 5.54
C TYR A 63 9.63 3.44 4.10
N ASN A 64 10.14 4.52 3.49
CA ASN A 64 9.83 4.88 2.10
C ASN A 64 8.30 4.91 1.86
N GLU A 65 7.56 5.65 2.68
CA GLU A 65 6.15 5.99 2.47
C GLU A 65 6.01 7.01 1.33
N THR A 66 4.84 7.14 0.73
CA THR A 66 4.59 8.19 -0.27
C THR A 66 4.67 9.55 0.42
N PRO A 67 5.54 10.48 -0.04
CA PRO A 67 5.65 11.81 0.56
C PRO A 67 4.31 12.56 0.52
N SER A 68 3.97 13.16 1.66
CA SER A 68 2.78 13.99 1.84
C SER A 68 3.09 15.42 1.38
N THR A 69 2.39 15.95 0.36
CA THR A 69 2.60 17.35 -0.10
C THR A 69 1.59 18.34 0.45
N GLU A 70 0.49 17.84 1.00
CA GLU A 70 -0.43 18.58 1.84
C GLU A 70 -0.50 17.77 3.12
N PRO A 71 -0.58 18.36 4.33
CA PRO A 71 -0.81 17.57 5.53
C PRO A 71 -1.98 16.66 5.20
N PHE A 72 -1.74 15.35 5.11
CA PHE A 72 -2.81 14.38 4.97
C PHE A 72 -3.77 14.76 6.07
N ASN A 73 -4.92 15.33 5.71
CA ASN A 73 -5.79 16.03 6.63
C ASN A 73 -6.36 14.92 7.51
N ILE A 74 -5.60 14.51 8.53
CA ILE A 74 -6.07 13.66 9.59
C ILE A 74 -7.17 14.52 10.15
N ASP A 75 -8.40 14.14 9.82
CA ASP A 75 -9.59 14.76 10.34
C ASP A 75 -9.30 15.05 11.82
N PRO A 76 -9.31 16.32 12.25
CA PRO A 76 -8.95 16.67 13.61
C PRO A 76 -9.73 15.84 14.64
N ASP A 77 -10.93 15.39 14.29
CA ASP A 77 -11.76 14.53 15.13
C ASP A 77 -11.26 13.08 15.21
N LEU A 78 -10.51 12.61 14.21
CA LEU A 78 -9.84 11.30 14.22
C LEU A 78 -8.50 11.33 14.96
N PHE A 79 -7.82 12.48 15.05
CA PHE A 79 -6.50 12.59 15.67
C PHE A 79 -6.48 11.98 17.08
N ARG A 80 -7.48 12.30 17.91
CA ARG A 80 -7.58 11.76 19.28
C ARG A 80 -7.72 10.23 19.29
N VAL A 81 -8.52 9.67 18.39
CA VAL A 81 -8.76 8.22 18.33
C VAL A 81 -7.50 7.50 17.84
N LEU A 82 -6.81 8.07 16.85
CA LEU A 82 -5.54 7.53 16.36
C LEU A 82 -4.45 7.60 17.44
N ALA A 83 -4.36 8.70 18.20
CA ALA A 83 -3.43 8.82 19.32
C ALA A 83 -3.68 7.78 20.41
N LYS A 84 -4.96 7.54 20.77
CA LYS A 84 -5.35 6.44 21.68
C LYS A 84 -4.89 5.09 21.14
N ASN A 85 -5.08 4.84 19.83
CA ASN A 85 -4.65 3.59 19.21
C ASN A 85 -3.12 3.40 19.27
N GLN A 86 -2.35 4.46 19.00
CA GLN A 86 -0.88 4.40 19.15
C GLN A 86 -0.46 4.11 20.59
N ALA A 87 -1.14 4.70 21.58
CA ALA A 87 -0.87 4.40 22.99
C ALA A 87 -1.20 2.95 23.39
N ILE A 88 -2.22 2.33 22.78
CA ILE A 88 -2.52 0.90 22.93
C ILE A 88 -1.38 0.07 22.36
N ILE A 89 -0.96 0.35 21.12
CA ILE A 89 0.11 -0.40 20.44
C ILE A 89 1.44 -0.29 21.18
N ALA A 90 1.76 0.90 21.70
CA ALA A 90 3.01 1.14 22.43
C ALA A 90 3.11 0.34 23.73
N ARG A 91 2.02 0.27 24.52
CA ARG A 91 2.02 -0.39 25.83
C ARG A 91 1.78 -1.90 25.78
N SER A 92 1.04 -2.39 24.79
CA SER A 92 0.62 -3.78 24.73
C SER A 92 1.65 -4.66 24.01
N PRO A 93 1.90 -5.90 24.47
CA PRO A 93 2.76 -6.83 23.74
C PRO A 93 2.14 -7.22 22.39
N PRO A 94 2.97 -7.57 21.37
CA PRO A 94 2.45 -8.07 20.12
C PRO A 94 1.71 -9.40 20.32
N ARG A 95 0.66 -9.62 19.53
CA ARG A 95 -0.09 -10.88 19.51
C ARG A 95 0.66 -11.93 18.70
N PHE A 96 1.18 -11.54 17.54
CA PHE A 96 1.88 -12.42 16.62
C PHE A 96 3.39 -12.36 16.83
N ILE A 97 4.03 -13.48 16.53
CA ILE A 97 5.48 -13.67 16.56
C ILE A 97 5.94 -14.07 15.16
N LEU A 98 7.19 -13.77 14.81
CA LEU A 98 7.71 -14.17 13.51
C LEU A 98 7.81 -15.70 13.42
N PHE A 99 8.42 -16.31 14.44
CA PHE A 99 8.52 -17.76 14.64
C PHE A 99 8.10 -18.18 16.04
N PRO A 100 7.54 -19.40 16.18
CA PRO A 100 7.40 -20.05 17.48
C PRO A 100 8.80 -20.34 18.08
N PRO A 101 8.98 -20.22 19.41
CA PRO A 101 10.22 -20.60 20.06
C PRO A 101 10.45 -22.12 19.92
N SER A 102 11.65 -22.52 19.51
CA SER A 102 12.05 -23.93 19.45
C SER A 102 12.03 -24.52 20.87
N SER A 103 11.00 -25.27 21.22
CA SER A 103 10.93 -25.96 22.50
C SER A 103 10.62 -27.44 22.29
N ASP A 104 11.64 -28.29 22.49
CA ASP A 104 11.54 -29.76 22.40
C ASP A 104 10.66 -30.38 23.51
N HIS A 105 10.15 -29.55 24.43
CA HIS A 105 9.30 -29.95 25.55
C HIS A 105 7.87 -29.39 25.48
N SER A 106 7.49 -28.74 24.39
CA SER A 106 6.13 -28.23 24.20
C SER A 106 5.13 -29.36 24.04
N THR A 107 3.95 -29.21 24.65
CA THR A 107 2.83 -30.12 24.38
C THR A 107 2.27 -29.84 22.98
N LYS A 108 1.57 -30.81 22.39
CA LYS A 108 0.92 -30.64 21.08
C LYS A 108 0.01 -29.41 21.02
N GLN A 109 -0.73 -29.15 22.10
CA GLN A 109 -1.61 -27.98 22.19
C GLN A 109 -0.83 -26.66 22.19
N GLN A 110 0.32 -26.60 22.87
CA GLN A 110 1.18 -25.41 22.85
C GLN A 110 1.77 -25.17 21.47
N GLN A 111 2.19 -26.23 20.77
CA GLN A 111 2.71 -26.13 19.40
C GLN A 111 1.65 -25.59 18.45
N GLU A 112 0.41 -26.06 18.56
CA GLU A 112 -0.71 -25.55 17.78
C GLU A 112 -0.93 -24.05 18.06
N GLU A 113 -1.02 -23.64 19.33
CA GLU A 113 -1.16 -22.24 19.76
C GLU A 113 -0.02 -21.33 19.26
N GLU A 114 1.20 -21.82 19.25
CA GLU A 114 2.37 -21.09 18.77
C GLU A 114 2.39 -20.97 17.24
N GLU A 115 2.04 -22.04 16.52
CA GLU A 115 1.80 -21.98 15.07
C GLU A 115 0.69 -21.01 14.73
N GLU A 116 -0.34 -20.91 15.58
CA GLU A 116 -1.44 -19.96 15.39
C GLU A 116 -1.01 -18.50 15.42
N ARG A 117 0.04 -18.22 16.16
CA ARG A 117 0.57 -16.87 16.35
C ARG A 117 1.76 -16.59 15.43
N SER A 118 2.23 -17.58 14.67
CA SER A 118 3.38 -17.45 13.79
C SER A 118 3.01 -16.81 12.47
N LEU A 119 3.56 -15.61 12.22
CA LEU A 119 3.38 -14.90 10.96
C LEU A 119 3.87 -15.71 9.77
N ILE A 120 4.94 -16.49 9.94
CA ILE A 120 5.47 -17.31 8.86
C ILE A 120 4.53 -18.44 8.49
N HIS A 121 3.95 -19.16 9.45
CA HIS A 121 2.97 -20.19 9.15
C HIS A 121 1.72 -19.59 8.50
N ILE A 122 1.26 -18.44 9.00
CA ILE A 122 0.10 -17.73 8.45
C ILE A 122 0.35 -17.29 6.99
N ILE A 123 1.48 -16.62 6.72
CA ILE A 123 1.82 -16.11 5.39
C ILE A 123 2.16 -17.26 4.44
N SER A 124 3.00 -18.23 4.81
CA SER A 124 3.34 -19.36 3.93
C SER A 124 2.11 -20.16 3.50
N ARG A 125 1.06 -20.24 4.34
CA ARG A 125 -0.18 -20.97 4.05
C ARG A 125 -1.34 -20.07 3.58
N THR A 126 -1.10 -18.77 3.41
CA THR A 126 -2.12 -17.77 3.05
C THR A 126 -3.38 -17.83 3.95
N GLN A 127 -3.19 -18.07 5.25
CA GLN A 127 -4.28 -18.11 6.26
C GLN A 127 -4.58 -16.70 6.81
N LEU A 128 -4.91 -15.77 5.89
CA LEU A 128 -4.92 -14.34 6.17
C LEU A 128 -6.03 -13.91 7.15
N ASP A 129 -7.07 -14.71 7.31
CA ASP A 129 -8.17 -14.54 8.28
C ASP A 129 -7.68 -14.57 9.74
N ARG A 130 -6.51 -15.19 9.99
CA ARG A 130 -5.92 -15.31 11.33
C ARG A 130 -5.23 -14.03 11.78
N LEU A 131 -4.87 -13.15 10.84
CA LEU A 131 -4.22 -11.88 11.16
C LEU A 131 -5.23 -10.92 11.80
N GLY A 132 -4.87 -10.36 12.95
CA GLY A 132 -5.77 -9.54 13.75
C GLY A 132 -5.08 -8.37 14.45
N ARG A 133 -5.89 -7.48 15.01
CA ARG A 133 -5.41 -6.37 15.84
C ARG A 133 -5.28 -6.81 17.31
N LEU A 134 -4.79 -5.92 18.15
CA LEU A 134 -4.95 -6.03 19.59
C LEU A 134 -6.42 -5.87 19.94
N ALA A 135 -6.93 -6.59 20.96
CA ALA A 135 -8.34 -6.53 21.34
C ALA A 135 -8.81 -5.10 21.64
N ASP A 136 -8.06 -4.35 22.45
CA ASP A 136 -8.36 -2.94 22.75
C ASP A 136 -8.36 -2.05 21.49
N SER A 137 -7.43 -2.31 20.56
CA SER A 137 -7.32 -1.57 19.30
C SER A 137 -8.53 -1.86 18.40
N GLU A 138 -8.95 -3.12 18.33
CA GLU A 138 -10.13 -3.54 17.59
C GLU A 138 -11.42 -2.96 18.20
N GLN A 139 -11.55 -2.98 19.52
CA GLN A 139 -12.68 -2.37 20.21
C GLN A 139 -12.74 -0.86 19.96
N LEU A 140 -11.60 -0.16 20.00
CA LEU A 140 -11.51 1.27 19.69
C LEU A 140 -11.87 1.55 18.22
N TYR A 141 -11.44 0.68 17.30
CA TYR A 141 -11.77 0.77 15.87
C TYR A 141 -13.28 0.72 15.64
N PHE A 142 -13.98 -0.22 16.26
CA PHE A 142 -15.42 -0.38 16.07
C PHE A 142 -16.24 0.68 16.82
N ASN A 143 -15.88 0.98 18.06
CA ASN A 143 -16.72 1.81 18.94
C ASN A 143 -16.54 3.32 18.73
N GLU A 144 -15.32 3.76 18.41
CA GLU A 144 -15.03 5.19 18.22
C GLU A 144 -14.78 5.52 16.75
N PHE A 145 -13.78 4.89 16.11
CA PHE A 145 -13.35 5.25 14.77
C PHE A 145 -14.46 5.02 13.74
N SER A 146 -15.00 3.80 13.65
CA SER A 146 -16.03 3.44 12.68
C SER A 146 -17.30 4.29 12.83
N ARG A 147 -17.62 4.71 14.06
CA ARG A 147 -18.73 5.62 14.35
C ARG A 147 -18.49 7.02 13.78
N ILE A 148 -17.30 7.59 13.99
CA ILE A 148 -16.92 8.89 13.42
C ILE A 148 -16.92 8.83 11.89
N ILE A 149 -16.31 7.78 11.34
CA ILE A 149 -16.26 7.55 9.90
C ILE A 149 -17.66 7.48 9.29
N LYS A 150 -18.57 6.70 9.89
CA LYS A 150 -19.94 6.59 9.42
C LYS A 150 -20.71 7.92 9.50
N LEU A 151 -20.49 8.72 10.54
CA LEU A 151 -21.19 9.99 10.72
C LEU A 151 -20.71 11.10 9.79
N LYS A 152 -19.41 11.11 9.44
CA LYS A 152 -18.80 12.20 8.66
C LYS A 152 -18.61 11.88 7.19
N TYR A 153 -18.38 10.61 6.87
CA TYR A 153 -17.97 10.17 5.54
C TYR A 153 -18.90 9.09 4.97
N ASP A 154 -19.99 8.77 5.67
CA ASP A 154 -20.95 7.69 5.40
C ASP A 154 -20.38 6.26 5.48
N SER A 155 -19.15 6.03 5.02
CA SER A 155 -18.47 4.73 5.06
C SER A 155 -16.94 4.86 5.08
N SER A 156 -16.27 3.81 5.54
CA SER A 156 -14.80 3.71 5.48
C SER A 156 -14.25 3.81 4.06
N CYS A 157 -15.00 3.37 3.06
CA CYS A 157 -14.52 3.41 1.69
C CYS A 157 -14.59 4.79 1.07
N LEU A 158 -15.65 5.56 1.35
CA LEU A 158 -15.72 6.96 0.95
C LEU A 158 -14.66 7.80 1.67
N TYR A 159 -14.46 7.55 2.97
CA TYR A 159 -13.36 8.15 3.73
C TYR A 159 -12.00 7.87 3.08
N LEU A 160 -11.69 6.60 2.77
CA LEU A 160 -10.43 6.22 2.14
C LEU A 160 -10.30 6.78 0.72
N GLN A 161 -11.36 6.82 -0.07
CA GLN A 161 -11.34 7.44 -1.41
C GLN A 161 -10.98 8.92 -1.33
N GLN A 162 -11.61 9.68 -0.44
CA GLN A 162 -11.31 11.10 -0.22
C GLN A 162 -9.87 11.27 0.28
N ARG A 163 -9.43 10.43 1.21
CA ARG A 163 -8.10 10.52 1.82
C ARG A 163 -6.97 10.17 0.86
N LEU A 164 -7.13 9.12 0.04
CA LEU A 164 -6.13 8.71 -0.94
C LEU A 164 -6.04 9.72 -2.09
N ASN A 165 -7.17 10.38 -2.39
CA ASN A 165 -7.30 11.45 -3.37
C ASN A 165 -6.59 11.11 -4.69
N PHE A 166 -6.86 9.92 -5.21
CA PHE A 166 -6.38 9.54 -6.53
C PHE A 166 -7.00 10.49 -7.56
N PRO A 167 -6.23 10.99 -8.55
CA PRO A 167 -6.78 11.86 -9.57
C PRO A 167 -7.96 11.20 -10.28
N LEU A 168 -9.16 11.76 -10.10
CA LEU A 168 -10.34 11.35 -10.83
C LEU A 168 -10.16 11.82 -12.29
N HIS A 169 -9.97 10.88 -13.21
CA HIS A 169 -10.00 11.09 -14.66
C HIS A 169 -9.05 12.19 -15.18
N LEU A 170 -7.79 11.82 -15.38
CA LEU A 170 -6.90 12.47 -16.35
C LEU A 170 -7.24 12.07 -17.81
N GLU A 171 -8.53 11.82 -18.10
CA GLU A 171 -8.99 11.25 -19.37
C GLU A 171 -9.11 12.27 -20.52
N ASN A 172 -8.97 13.57 -20.27
CA ASN A 172 -9.27 14.58 -21.31
C ASN A 172 -8.09 15.42 -21.83
N LYS A 173 -6.82 15.09 -21.49
CA LYS A 173 -5.66 15.86 -22.03
C LYS A 173 -4.59 15.07 -22.78
N LEU A 174 -4.67 13.73 -22.86
CA LEU A 174 -3.67 12.92 -23.57
C LEU A 174 -4.13 12.35 -24.93
N ASN A 175 -5.37 12.58 -25.34
CA ASN A 175 -5.89 12.12 -26.64
C ASN A 175 -5.45 13.00 -27.84
N LYS A 176 -4.53 13.94 -27.67
CA LYS A 176 -3.97 14.73 -28.79
C LYS A 176 -2.59 14.29 -29.27
N ASP A 177 -1.84 13.49 -28.49
CA ASP A 177 -0.45 13.14 -28.82
C ASP A 177 -0.22 11.63 -29.03
N GLY A 178 -1.24 10.88 -29.46
CA GLY A 178 -1.04 9.48 -29.87
C GLY A 178 -0.72 8.52 -28.71
N GLY A 179 -1.64 8.41 -27.75
CA GLY A 179 -1.92 7.16 -27.03
C GLY A 179 -0.72 6.35 -26.51
N ARG A 180 0.16 6.94 -25.70
CA ARG A 180 0.90 6.12 -24.70
C ARG A 180 -0.03 5.87 -23.52
N GLY A 181 -0.82 4.80 -23.68
CA GLY A 181 -1.94 4.41 -22.83
C GLY A 181 -1.60 4.28 -21.35
N GLN A 182 -2.51 4.78 -20.51
CA GLN A 182 -2.45 4.50 -19.07
C GLN A 182 -2.49 2.97 -18.85
N PRO A 183 -1.72 2.45 -17.89
CA PRO A 183 -1.74 1.02 -17.59
C PRO A 183 -3.14 0.61 -17.08
N ALA A 184 -3.67 -0.48 -17.63
CA ALA A 184 -4.98 -1.03 -17.23
C ALA A 184 -4.92 -1.77 -15.88
N PHE A 185 -3.73 -2.24 -15.50
CA PHE A 185 -3.46 -3.01 -14.29
C PHE A 185 -2.22 -2.47 -13.59
N PHE A 186 -2.07 -2.81 -12.30
CA PHE A 186 -0.85 -2.54 -11.55
C PHE A 186 0.32 -3.28 -12.18
N CYS A 187 1.27 -2.52 -12.71
CA CYS A 187 2.48 -3.05 -13.34
C CYS A 187 3.67 -2.32 -12.72
N ALA A 188 4.53 -3.05 -12.02
CA ALA A 188 5.72 -2.52 -11.37
C ALA A 188 6.86 -2.28 -12.37
N ASP A 189 6.52 -1.65 -13.49
CA ASP A 189 7.48 -1.10 -14.43
C ASP A 189 7.67 0.40 -14.18
N GLY A 190 8.60 1.02 -14.89
CA GLY A 190 8.89 2.46 -14.74
C GLY A 190 7.73 3.40 -15.11
N ARG A 191 6.56 2.91 -15.55
CA ARG A 191 5.38 3.72 -15.86
C ARG A 191 4.48 3.96 -14.65
N LEU A 192 4.61 3.14 -13.59
CA LEU A 192 3.83 3.28 -12.37
C LEU A 192 4.28 4.52 -11.59
N GLN A 193 3.37 5.46 -11.35
CA GLN A 193 3.72 6.73 -10.74
C GLN A 193 3.20 6.83 -9.30
N ASP A 194 4.13 7.10 -8.38
CA ASP A 194 3.80 7.50 -7.01
C ASP A 194 2.87 8.72 -7.06
N ARG A 195 1.96 8.83 -6.10
CA ARG A 195 0.95 9.90 -6.02
C ARG A 195 -0.09 9.94 -7.15
N ARG A 196 0.05 9.18 -8.23
CA ARG A 196 -0.97 9.08 -9.30
C ARG A 196 -1.64 7.73 -9.35
N ASP A 197 -0.84 6.67 -9.34
CA ASP A 197 -1.30 5.31 -9.57
C ASP A 197 -1.35 4.49 -8.28
N TYR A 198 -0.52 4.83 -7.29
CA TYR A 198 -0.52 4.21 -5.98
C TYR A 198 -0.23 5.20 -4.83
N ARG A 199 -0.41 4.73 -3.59
CA ARG A 199 0.05 5.35 -2.33
C ARG A 199 0.61 4.28 -1.42
N VAL A 200 1.79 4.51 -0.86
CA VAL A 200 2.38 3.69 0.19
C VAL A 200 2.19 4.43 1.51
N ILE A 201 1.41 3.88 2.44
CA ILE A 201 1.14 4.53 3.72
C ILE A 201 1.27 3.54 4.88
N ARG A 202 1.72 4.02 6.03
CA ARG A 202 1.59 3.28 7.28
C ARG A 202 0.13 2.95 7.58
N ASN A 203 -0.13 1.70 7.96
CA ASN A 203 -1.44 1.31 8.44
C ASN A 203 -1.70 1.97 9.80
N GLU A 204 -2.75 2.78 9.89
CA GLU A 204 -3.17 3.44 11.13
C GLU A 204 -3.78 2.48 12.15
N TRP A 205 -4.28 1.35 11.66
CA TRP A 205 -4.93 0.30 12.45
C TRP A 205 -4.21 -1.03 12.22
N PRO A 206 -2.91 -1.09 12.55
CA PRO A 206 -2.05 -2.21 12.21
C PRO A 206 -2.47 -3.47 12.95
N TYR A 207 -2.24 -4.62 12.32
CA TYR A 207 -2.23 -5.90 13.01
C TYR A 207 -1.17 -5.95 14.12
N ALA A 208 -1.38 -6.82 15.09
CA ALA A 208 -0.59 -6.93 16.31
C ALA A 208 0.72 -7.71 16.10
N ILE A 209 1.53 -7.26 15.14
CA ILE A 209 2.80 -7.86 14.68
C ILE A 209 4.00 -7.47 15.54
N PRO A 210 5.16 -8.15 15.43
CA PRO A 210 6.39 -7.78 16.15
C PRO A 210 6.83 -6.33 15.93
N ARG A 211 7.46 -5.73 16.95
CA ARG A 211 7.76 -4.28 17.00
C ARG A 211 8.83 -3.82 16.01
N ASP A 212 9.67 -4.73 15.54
CA ASP A 212 10.69 -4.48 14.51
C ASP A 212 10.09 -4.40 13.10
N TYR A 213 8.79 -4.68 12.95
CA TYR A 213 8.06 -4.54 11.71
C TYR A 213 7.11 -3.34 11.73
N GLN A 214 7.05 -2.65 10.59
CA GLN A 214 6.01 -1.69 10.30
C GLN A 214 4.97 -2.31 9.36
N HIS A 215 3.69 -2.25 9.76
CA HIS A 215 2.59 -2.60 8.86
C HIS A 215 2.34 -1.44 7.89
N ILE A 216 2.66 -1.65 6.62
CA ILE A 216 2.45 -0.72 5.50
C ILE A 216 1.32 -1.24 4.61
N VAL A 217 0.53 -0.33 4.05
CA VAL A 217 -0.48 -0.61 3.03
C VAL A 217 -0.10 0.10 1.74
N VAL A 218 -0.09 -0.64 0.63
CA VAL A 218 0.08 -0.08 -0.71
C VAL A 218 -1.29 -0.04 -1.37
N TRP A 219 -1.87 1.15 -1.43
CA TRP A 219 -3.13 1.41 -2.13
C TRP A 219 -2.85 1.65 -3.60
N SER A 220 -3.68 1.08 -4.46
CA SER A 220 -3.59 1.21 -5.90
C SER A 220 -4.89 1.77 -6.47
N ARG A 221 -4.76 2.68 -7.44
CA ARG A 221 -5.86 3.09 -8.32
C ARG A 221 -6.18 2.02 -9.36
N LEU A 222 -5.20 1.19 -9.69
CA LEU A 222 -5.27 0.15 -10.72
C LEU A 222 -5.57 -1.23 -10.08
N PRO A 223 -6.30 -2.12 -10.76
CA PRO A 223 -6.48 -3.49 -10.29
C PRO A 223 -5.12 -4.21 -10.14
N LEU A 224 -4.96 -4.95 -9.05
CA LEU A 224 -3.69 -5.62 -8.71
C LEU A 224 -3.50 -6.96 -9.44
N LEU A 225 -4.58 -7.63 -9.81
CA LEU A 225 -4.56 -8.92 -10.49
C LEU A 225 -4.87 -8.74 -11.97
N ASP A 226 -3.86 -8.96 -12.82
CA ASP A 226 -4.00 -8.98 -14.27
C ASP A 226 -4.39 -10.40 -14.73
N PRO A 227 -5.60 -10.62 -15.29
CA PRO A 227 -6.01 -11.94 -15.75
C PRO A 227 -5.07 -12.57 -16.79
N SER A 228 -4.32 -11.77 -17.54
CA SER A 228 -3.35 -12.27 -18.53
C SER A 228 -2.10 -12.90 -17.89
N GLN A 229 -1.83 -12.60 -16.61
CA GLN A 229 -0.76 -13.22 -15.82
C GLN A 229 -1.21 -14.53 -15.15
N ALA A 230 -2.51 -14.82 -15.13
CA ALA A 230 -3.01 -16.10 -14.65
C ALA A 230 -2.66 -17.22 -15.65
N ARG A 231 -2.09 -18.32 -15.15
CA ARG A 231 -1.87 -19.57 -15.91
C ARG A 231 -3.20 -20.22 -16.26
N THR A 232 -4.17 -20.13 -15.36
CA THR A 232 -5.53 -20.65 -15.54
C THR A 232 -6.56 -19.70 -14.94
N SER A 233 -7.81 -19.77 -15.41
CA SER A 233 -8.91 -19.04 -14.77
C SER A 233 -9.19 -19.50 -13.34
N ALA A 234 -8.85 -20.75 -13.01
CA ALA A 234 -8.94 -21.28 -11.65
C ALA A 234 -7.94 -20.61 -10.70
N GLU A 235 -6.71 -20.34 -11.14
CA GLU A 235 -5.69 -19.62 -10.36
C GLU A 235 -6.19 -18.21 -9.99
N LEU A 236 -6.77 -17.48 -10.95
CA LEU A 236 -7.33 -16.15 -10.68
C LEU A 236 -8.50 -16.21 -9.68
N LYS A 237 -9.43 -17.17 -9.84
CA LYS A 237 -10.54 -17.36 -8.90
C LYS A 237 -10.03 -17.71 -7.50
N GLN A 238 -9.03 -18.56 -7.40
CA GLN A 238 -8.41 -18.93 -6.14
C GLN A 238 -7.73 -17.73 -5.49
N ALA A 239 -7.00 -16.91 -6.25
CA ALA A 239 -6.40 -15.67 -5.75
C ALA A 239 -7.46 -14.69 -5.20
N HIS A 240 -8.63 -14.58 -5.84
CA HIS A 240 -9.73 -13.77 -5.30
C HIS A 240 -10.34 -14.36 -4.02
N HIS A 241 -10.42 -15.68 -3.92
CA HIS A 241 -11.07 -16.38 -2.80
C HIS A 241 -10.18 -16.52 -1.56
N GLN A 242 -8.90 -16.84 -1.76
CA GLN A 242 -7.92 -17.09 -0.69
C GLN A 242 -6.96 -15.92 -0.47
N GLY A 243 -6.79 -15.05 -1.46
CA GLY A 243 -5.77 -14.00 -1.45
C GLY A 243 -4.46 -14.49 -2.07
N LEU A 244 -3.43 -13.67 -1.94
CA LEU A 244 -2.04 -14.01 -2.29
C LEU A 244 -1.15 -13.60 -1.13
N SER A 245 -0.03 -14.27 -0.93
CA SER A 245 0.95 -13.86 0.06
C SER A 245 2.33 -14.40 -0.26
N GLY A 246 3.36 -13.83 0.37
CA GLY A 246 4.72 -14.27 0.15
C GLY A 246 5.74 -13.46 0.91
N PHE A 247 6.99 -13.68 0.52
CA PHE A 247 8.17 -13.15 1.19
C PHE A 247 9.12 -12.47 0.20
N GLU A 248 9.81 -11.43 0.65
CA GLU A 248 10.88 -10.76 -0.10
C GLU A 248 12.06 -10.41 0.80
N ASN A 249 13.27 -10.35 0.22
CA ASN A 249 14.51 -10.03 0.92
C ASN A 249 14.78 -10.86 2.18
N LEU A 250 14.49 -12.17 2.13
CA LEU A 250 14.71 -13.07 3.25
C LEU A 250 16.18 -13.15 3.63
N SER A 251 16.49 -12.99 4.92
CA SER A 251 17.83 -13.30 5.45
C SER A 251 18.14 -14.81 5.34
N PRO A 252 19.43 -15.21 5.26
CA PRO A 252 19.83 -16.61 5.36
C PRO A 252 19.20 -17.35 6.54
N GLU A 253 19.20 -16.72 7.71
CA GLU A 253 18.68 -17.29 8.95
C GLU A 253 17.17 -17.52 8.88
N LEU A 254 16.43 -16.68 8.14
CA LEU A 254 15.00 -16.85 7.94
C LEU A 254 14.71 -17.95 6.91
N VAL A 255 15.49 -18.06 5.84
CA VAL A 255 15.35 -19.15 4.84
C VAL A 255 15.64 -20.51 5.47
N ASP A 256 16.70 -20.62 6.28
CA ASP A 256 17.05 -21.87 6.96
C ASP A 256 15.93 -22.32 7.89
N ARG A 257 15.36 -21.39 8.67
CA ARG A 257 14.24 -21.70 9.56
C ARG A 257 12.97 -22.08 8.80
N LEU A 258 12.65 -21.41 7.69
CA LEU A 258 11.54 -21.80 6.81
C LEU A 258 11.71 -23.22 6.26
N THR A 259 12.94 -23.58 5.91
CA THR A 259 13.29 -24.90 5.38
C THR A 259 13.17 -25.97 6.47
N GLN A 260 13.70 -25.71 7.66
CA GLN A 260 13.57 -26.60 8.83
C GLN A 260 12.10 -26.84 9.23
N ALA A 261 11.24 -25.82 9.09
CA ALA A 261 9.80 -25.93 9.35
C ALA A 261 9.01 -26.62 8.21
N GLY A 262 9.66 -27.08 7.14
CA GLY A 262 8.99 -27.67 5.98
C GLY A 262 8.15 -26.68 5.16
N LEU A 263 8.35 -25.37 5.35
CA LEU A 263 7.65 -24.30 4.64
C LEU A 263 8.41 -23.80 3.41
N ASN A 264 9.52 -24.45 3.05
CA ASN A 264 10.28 -24.24 1.82
C ASN A 264 10.59 -25.58 1.11
N PRO A 265 9.58 -26.42 0.81
CA PRO A 265 9.78 -27.81 0.39
C PRO A 265 10.54 -27.95 -0.94
N ASP A 266 10.38 -26.96 -1.83
CA ASP A 266 11.02 -26.95 -3.16
C ASP A 266 12.30 -26.09 -3.21
N LEU A 267 12.78 -25.59 -2.06
CA LEU A 267 13.90 -24.62 -1.98
C LEU A 267 13.71 -23.38 -2.87
N LYS A 268 12.44 -23.01 -3.15
CA LYS A 268 12.08 -21.86 -3.98
C LYS A 268 12.37 -20.53 -3.28
N LEU A 269 12.35 -20.52 -1.95
CA LEU A 269 12.78 -19.36 -1.17
C LEU A 269 14.30 -19.38 -1.06
N THR A 270 14.94 -18.34 -1.59
CA THR A 270 16.38 -18.15 -1.58
C THR A 270 16.73 -16.90 -0.77
N PRO A 271 17.85 -16.89 -0.03
CA PRO A 271 18.21 -15.74 0.77
C PRO A 271 18.72 -14.59 -0.11
N PHE A 272 18.51 -13.36 0.34
CA PHE A 272 18.98 -12.15 -0.34
C PHE A 272 20.10 -11.47 0.47
N PRO A 273 21.15 -10.93 -0.17
CA PRO A 273 21.48 -11.06 -1.59
C PRO A 273 22.01 -12.47 -1.86
N ALA A 274 21.42 -13.17 -2.82
CA ALA A 274 22.06 -14.34 -3.39
C ALA A 274 23.34 -13.82 -4.06
N GLN A 275 24.50 -14.04 -3.44
CA GLN A 275 25.77 -13.66 -4.04
C GLN A 275 25.82 -14.31 -5.43
N ILE A 276 25.76 -13.49 -6.49
CA ILE A 276 26.01 -13.92 -7.85
C ILE A 276 27.51 -14.25 -7.92
N ILE A 277 27.90 -15.42 -7.44
CA ILE A 277 29.16 -16.05 -7.84
C ILE A 277 28.80 -17.08 -8.89
N HIS A 278 28.48 -16.53 -10.07
CA HIS A 278 28.72 -17.02 -11.43
C HIS A 278 27.57 -16.60 -12.33
N HIS A 279 27.95 -15.96 -13.44
CA HIS A 279 27.13 -15.85 -14.61
C HIS A 279 26.53 -17.22 -14.96
N HIS A 280 25.26 -17.41 -14.64
CA HIS A 280 24.41 -18.35 -15.34
C HIS A 280 23.35 -17.56 -16.12
N PRO A 281 23.64 -17.22 -17.40
CA PRO A 281 22.57 -16.94 -18.35
C PRO A 281 21.85 -18.27 -18.58
N GLY A 282 20.87 -18.57 -17.73
CA GLY A 282 20.36 -19.94 -17.66
C GLY A 282 19.18 -20.20 -16.74
N VAL A 283 18.31 -19.21 -16.48
CA VAL A 283 16.90 -19.57 -16.26
C VAL A 283 16.38 -20.01 -17.62
N ARG A 284 16.49 -21.31 -17.88
CA ARG A 284 15.94 -21.96 -19.07
C ARG A 284 14.44 -21.66 -19.12
N GLY A 285 14.03 -20.92 -20.15
CA GLY A 285 12.73 -21.01 -20.83
C GLY A 285 11.44 -21.01 -19.99
N GLY A 286 10.71 -19.90 -20.05
CA GLY A 286 9.27 -19.96 -20.31
C GLY A 286 8.30 -20.09 -19.13
N GLU A 287 8.72 -20.03 -17.87
CA GLU A 287 7.75 -19.88 -16.78
C GLU A 287 7.13 -18.48 -16.83
N ARG A 288 5.86 -18.39 -17.25
CA ARG A 288 5.08 -17.16 -17.17
C ARG A 288 5.11 -16.66 -15.73
N ALA A 289 5.46 -15.39 -15.56
CA ALA A 289 5.34 -14.68 -14.30
C ALA A 289 3.91 -14.85 -13.74
N GLY A 290 3.80 -15.31 -12.49
CA GLY A 290 2.52 -15.54 -11.83
C GLY A 290 1.78 -14.25 -11.46
N LEU A 291 0.56 -14.39 -10.94
CA LEU A 291 -0.32 -13.26 -10.53
C LEU A 291 0.31 -12.31 -9.48
N ASP A 292 1.29 -12.78 -8.73
CA ASP A 292 2.02 -12.05 -7.69
C ASP A 292 3.24 -11.28 -8.21
N ALA A 293 3.65 -11.51 -9.46
CA ALA A 293 4.94 -11.05 -9.96
C ALA A 293 5.11 -9.52 -9.90
N GLN A 294 4.06 -8.76 -10.22
CA GLN A 294 4.09 -7.29 -10.16
C GLN A 294 4.16 -6.76 -8.73
N ILE A 295 3.47 -7.41 -7.78
CA ILE A 295 3.55 -7.07 -6.36
C ILE A 295 4.97 -7.29 -5.84
N ARG A 296 5.57 -8.45 -6.16
CA ARG A 296 6.93 -8.80 -5.76
C ARG A 296 7.97 -7.86 -6.34
N ALA A 297 7.86 -7.54 -7.65
CA ALA A 297 8.74 -6.59 -8.31
C ALA A 297 8.64 -5.18 -7.69
N PHE A 298 7.43 -4.74 -7.34
CA PHE A 298 7.24 -3.47 -6.63
C PHE A 298 7.93 -3.47 -5.27
N ILE A 299 7.73 -4.51 -4.46
CA ILE A 299 8.31 -4.63 -3.12
C ILE A 299 9.83 -4.59 -3.17
N ARG A 300 10.45 -5.38 -4.05
CA ARG A 300 11.92 -5.41 -4.22
C ARG A 300 12.50 -4.05 -4.60
N THR A 301 11.78 -3.31 -5.45
CA THR A 301 12.20 -1.97 -5.89
C THR A 301 12.00 -0.93 -4.81
N ARG A 302 10.88 -0.99 -4.08
CA ARG A 302 10.51 -0.01 -3.05
C ARG A 302 11.33 -0.15 -1.77
N TRP A 303 11.59 -1.39 -1.36
CA TRP A 303 12.31 -1.73 -0.13
C TRP A 303 13.47 -2.67 -0.46
N PRO A 304 14.55 -2.16 -1.08
CA PRO A 304 15.68 -3.00 -1.46
C PRO A 304 16.53 -3.35 -0.24
N TYR A 305 17.07 -4.58 -0.22
CA TYR A 305 17.99 -5.01 0.84
C TYR A 305 19.22 -4.12 0.97
N SER A 306 19.72 -3.55 -0.13
CA SER A 306 20.84 -2.61 -0.13
C SER A 306 20.59 -1.33 0.68
N ARG A 307 19.33 -1.05 1.05
CA ARG A 307 18.93 0.04 1.96
C ARG A 307 18.50 -0.45 3.36
N GLY A 308 18.89 -1.68 3.73
CA GLY A 308 18.65 -2.26 5.05
C GLY A 308 17.28 -2.95 5.22
N PHE A 309 16.50 -3.14 4.16
CA PHE A 309 15.19 -3.80 4.23
C PHE A 309 15.32 -5.31 4.06
N SER A 310 15.02 -6.07 5.10
CA SER A 310 15.13 -7.53 5.11
C SER A 310 13.89 -8.18 5.70
N ASP A 311 13.73 -9.48 5.45
CA ASP A 311 12.65 -10.32 6.00
C ASP A 311 11.26 -9.73 5.73
N LEU A 312 10.95 -9.30 4.51
CA LEU A 312 9.67 -8.67 4.20
C LEU A 312 8.58 -9.73 4.01
N LEU A 313 7.43 -9.54 4.67
CA LEU A 313 6.24 -10.37 4.48
C LEU A 313 5.18 -9.54 3.79
N TRP A 314 4.47 -10.09 2.80
CA TRP A 314 3.41 -9.36 2.11
C TRP A 314 2.20 -10.24 1.84
N PHE A 315 1.04 -9.60 1.73
CA PHE A 315 -0.20 -10.29 1.40
C PHE A 315 -1.24 -9.37 0.74
N LEU A 316 -2.02 -9.95 -0.14
CA LEU A 316 -3.25 -9.41 -0.70
C LEU A 316 -4.40 -10.19 -0.08
N ASN A 317 -5.22 -9.51 0.74
CA ASN A 317 -6.38 -10.14 1.36
C ASN A 317 -7.36 -10.68 0.30
N PRO A 318 -8.03 -11.81 0.53
CA PRO A 318 -9.15 -12.23 -0.30
C PRO A 318 -10.28 -11.22 -0.27
N VAL A 319 -11.10 -11.20 -1.32
CA VAL A 319 -12.16 -10.19 -1.52
C VAL A 319 -13.12 -10.12 -0.32
N HIS A 320 -13.45 -11.25 0.29
CA HIS A 320 -14.39 -11.31 1.42
C HIS A 320 -13.83 -10.76 2.75
N LEU A 321 -12.50 -10.56 2.85
CA LEU A 321 -11.85 -9.93 4.01
C LEU A 321 -11.53 -8.44 3.78
N GLN A 322 -11.69 -7.94 2.56
CA GLN A 322 -11.41 -6.54 2.24
C GLN A 322 -12.58 -5.64 2.66
N SER A 323 -12.30 -4.59 3.44
CA SER A 323 -13.33 -3.60 3.78
C SER A 323 -13.74 -2.73 2.59
N CYS A 324 -12.82 -2.48 1.64
CA CYS A 324 -13.06 -1.64 0.48
C CYS A 324 -12.51 -2.28 -0.81
N PRO A 325 -13.24 -3.26 -1.39
CA PRO A 325 -12.79 -3.98 -2.60
C PRO A 325 -12.56 -3.09 -3.83
N GLN A 326 -13.22 -1.93 -3.89
CA GLN A 326 -13.07 -0.94 -4.96
C GLN A 326 -11.78 -0.11 -4.87
N LEU A 327 -11.04 -0.23 -3.76
CA LEU A 327 -9.73 0.37 -3.57
C LEU A 327 -8.71 -0.77 -3.43
N PRO A 328 -8.18 -1.32 -4.55
CA PRO A 328 -7.22 -2.40 -4.49
C PRO A 328 -6.02 -2.05 -3.61
N HIS A 329 -5.65 -2.94 -2.71
CA HIS A 329 -4.50 -2.74 -1.83
C HIS A 329 -3.88 -4.06 -1.42
N PHE A 330 -2.59 -4.04 -1.17
CA PHE A 330 -1.88 -5.13 -0.51
C PHE A 330 -1.12 -4.59 0.70
N HIS A 331 -0.80 -5.50 1.60
CA HIS A 331 -0.15 -5.21 2.87
C HIS A 331 1.28 -5.72 2.83
N VAL A 332 2.16 -4.99 3.50
CA VAL A 332 3.57 -5.36 3.65
C VAL A 332 3.97 -5.14 5.10
N PHE A 333 4.51 -6.16 5.75
CA PHE A 333 5.25 -5.99 6.99
C PHE A 333 6.69 -5.70 6.62
N VAL A 334 7.09 -4.45 6.84
CA VAL A 334 8.40 -3.94 6.46
C VAL A 334 9.29 -3.89 7.69
N LYS A 335 10.37 -4.66 7.67
CA LYS A 335 11.44 -4.58 8.66
C LYS A 335 12.63 -3.84 8.03
N LYS A 336 13.19 -2.90 8.78
CA LYS A 336 14.39 -2.15 8.40
C LYS A 336 15.42 -2.36 9.49
N THR A 337 16.55 -2.95 9.12
CA THR A 337 17.71 -3.06 10.00
C THR A 337 18.33 -1.67 10.12
N THR A 338 18.44 -1.18 11.34
CA THR A 338 19.06 0.12 11.69
C THR A 338 20.55 0.12 11.45
#